data_AF-A0A382GXX9-F1
#
_entry.id   AF-A0A382GXX9-F1
#
_cell.length_a   1.000
_cell.length_b   1.000
_cell.length_c   1.000
_cell.angle_alpha   90.00
_cell.angle_beta   90.00
_cell.angle_gamma   90.00
#
_symmetry.space_group_name_H-M   'P 1'
#
loop_
_entity.id
_entity.type
_entity.pdbx_description
1 polymer ?
#
loop_
_entity_poly.entity_id
_entity_poly.type
_entity_poly.pdbx_seq_one_letter_code
_entity_poly.pdbx_strand_id
1 'polypeptide(L)'
;MDDAKFIQGLIQLAVSYFHFFNKNLNGARSMMKKCLTKFEPYQNERGMDIQGLKKQIITVQNYFNKIIDTSNITDSYIIILKVKHE
;
A
#
# COMPACT_ATOMS: atom_id res chain seq x y z
N MET A 1 15.52 13.27 -6.38
CA MET A 1 15.67 11.80 -6.37
C MET A 1 14.68 11.16 -5.39
N ASP A 2 14.44 11.78 -4.23
CA ASP A 2 13.47 11.30 -3.23
C ASP A 2 12.01 11.39 -3.69
N ASP A 3 11.65 12.42 -4.44
CA ASP A 3 10.27 12.60 -4.89
C ASP A 3 9.81 11.48 -5.86
N ALA A 4 10.69 11.05 -6.77
CA ALA A 4 10.43 9.91 -7.65
C ALA A 4 10.23 8.60 -6.87
N LYS A 5 10.98 8.39 -5.79
CA LYS A 5 10.85 7.19 -4.95
C LYS A 5 9.54 7.21 -4.16
N PHE A 6 9.15 8.36 -3.65
CA PHE A 6 7.87 8.55 -2.97
C PHE A 6 6.69 8.27 -3.90
N ILE A 7 6.68 8.90 -5.07
CA ILE A 7 5.64 8.68 -6.10
C ILE A 7 5.61 7.22 -6.55
N GLN A 8 6.76 6.57 -6.75
CA GLN A 8 6.81 5.14 -7.03
C GLN A 8 6.19 4.29 -5.91
N GLY A 9 6.31 4.70 -4.64
CA GLY A 9 5.63 4.04 -3.53
C GLY A 9 4.11 4.09 -3.68
N LEU A 10 3.55 5.26 -4.01
CA LEU A 10 2.11 5.42 -4.25
C LEU A 10 1.64 4.63 -5.48
N ILE A 11 2.42 4.64 -6.56
CA ILE A 11 2.12 3.85 -7.76
C ILE A 11 2.11 2.36 -7.43
N GLN A 12 3.13 1.85 -6.72
CA GLN A 12 3.20 0.43 -6.34
C GLN A 12 2.06 0.02 -5.40
N LEU A 13 1.61 0.93 -4.53
CA LEU A 13 0.44 0.72 -3.71
C LEU A 13 -0.83 0.52 -4.56
N ALA A 14 -1.08 1.40 -5.53
CA ALA A 14 -2.21 1.27 -6.46
C ALA A 14 -2.10 0.00 -7.33
N VAL A 15 -0.90 -0.32 -7.84
CA VAL A 15 -0.66 -1.51 -8.66
C VAL A 15 -0.86 -2.81 -7.86
N SER A 16 -0.60 -2.80 -6.55
CA SER A 16 -0.93 -3.93 -5.68
C SER A 16 -2.44 -4.24 -5.69
N TYR A 17 -3.29 -3.22 -5.52
CA TYR A 17 -4.74 -3.39 -5.62
C TYR A 17 -5.19 -3.75 -7.04
N PHE A 18 -4.56 -3.20 -8.08
CA PHE A 18 -4.82 -3.61 -9.46
C PHE A 18 -4.60 -5.11 -9.65
N HIS A 19 -3.48 -5.66 -9.14
CA HIS A 19 -3.24 -7.09 -9.20
C HIS A 19 -4.27 -7.89 -8.40
N PHE A 20 -4.64 -7.42 -7.20
CA PHE A 20 -5.65 -8.05 -6.38
C PHE A 20 -7.00 -8.16 -7.11
N PHE A 21 -7.51 -7.06 -7.67
CA PHE A 21 -8.78 -7.06 -8.40
C PHE A 21 -8.74 -7.85 -9.72
N ASN A 22 -7.54 -8.05 -10.29
CA ASN A 22 -7.34 -8.89 -11.47
C ASN A 22 -6.98 -10.35 -11.14
N LYS A 23 -7.38 -10.85 -9.96
CA LYS A 23 -7.17 -12.25 -9.54
C LYS A 23 -5.69 -12.67 -9.48
N ASN A 24 -4.78 -11.71 -9.33
CA ASN A 24 -3.34 -11.94 -9.23
C ASN A 24 -2.84 -11.65 -7.81
N LEU A 25 -3.11 -12.56 -6.88
CA LEU A 25 -2.73 -12.39 -5.47
C LEU A 25 -1.21 -12.33 -5.25
N ASN A 26 -0.43 -13.07 -6.04
CA ASN A 26 1.03 -13.05 -5.94
C ASN A 26 1.61 -11.69 -6.37
N GLY A 27 1.07 -11.10 -7.44
CA GLY A 27 1.38 -9.73 -7.85
C GLY A 27 1.01 -8.71 -6.77
N ALA A 28 -0.17 -8.87 -6.17
CA ALA A 28 -0.62 -7.99 -5.09
C ALA A 28 0.35 -8.02 -3.89
N ARG A 29 0.70 -9.22 -3.39
CA ARG A 29 1.68 -9.41 -2.29
C ARG A 29 3.05 -8.80 -2.63
N SER A 30 3.55 -9.05 -3.84
CA SER A 30 4.86 -8.54 -4.27
C SER A 30 4.89 -7.02 -4.30
N MET A 31 3.86 -6.40 -4.88
CA MET A 31 3.78 -4.94 -4.99
C MET A 31 3.55 -4.25 -3.64
N MET A 32 2.73 -4.82 -2.77
CA MET A 32 2.51 -4.28 -1.42
C MET A 32 3.80 -4.29 -0.59
N LYS A 33 4.58 -5.38 -0.66
CA LYS A 33 5.91 -5.44 0.00
C LYS A 33 6.86 -4.39 -0.58
N LYS A 34 6.89 -4.22 -1.90
CA LYS A 34 7.77 -3.24 -2.56
C LYS A 34 7.38 -1.80 -2.22
N CYS A 35 6.09 -1.48 -2.17
CA CYS A 35 5.65 -0.13 -1.83
C CYS A 35 6.02 0.22 -0.38
N LEU A 36 5.92 -0.73 0.56
CA LEU A 36 6.35 -0.53 1.95
C LEU A 36 7.83 -0.14 2.03
N THR A 37 8.71 -0.86 1.32
CA THR A 37 10.15 -0.52 1.26
C THR A 37 10.40 0.88 0.68
N LYS A 38 9.56 1.34 -0.25
CA LYS A 38 9.67 2.70 -0.79
C LYS A 38 9.35 3.74 0.27
N PHE A 39 8.40 3.47 1.18
CA PHE A 39 7.98 4.39 2.24
C PHE A 39 8.85 4.39 3.50
N GLU A 40 9.82 3.48 3.64
CA GLU A 40 10.71 3.43 4.80
C GLU A 40 11.35 4.78 5.20
N PRO A 41 11.92 5.57 4.25
CA PRO A 41 12.59 6.82 4.60
C PRO A 41 11.67 7.94 5.09
N TYR A 42 10.35 7.82 4.89
CA TYR A 42 9.42 8.93 5.08
C TYR A 42 8.62 8.77 6.37
N GLN A 43 8.41 9.89 7.07
CA GLN A 43 7.55 9.97 8.26
C GLN A 43 6.27 10.74 7.94
N ASN A 44 6.45 11.92 7.34
CA ASN A 44 5.40 12.74 6.73
C ASN A 44 5.94 13.23 5.37
N GLU A 45 5.10 13.29 4.36
CA GLU A 45 5.48 13.77 3.03
C GLU A 45 4.25 14.32 2.31
N ARG A 46 4.36 15.49 1.66
CA ARG A 46 3.26 16.14 0.92
C ARG A 46 1.93 16.21 1.71
N GLY A 47 2.01 16.56 3.00
CA GLY A 47 0.86 16.63 3.89
C GLY A 47 0.26 15.28 4.33
N MET A 48 0.86 14.14 3.94
CA MET A 48 0.38 12.81 4.31
C MET A 48 1.12 12.25 5.53
N ASP A 49 0.36 11.60 6.43
CA ASP A 49 0.89 10.78 7.52
C ASP A 49 1.38 9.43 6.99
N ILE A 50 2.67 9.36 6.67
CA ILE A 50 3.27 8.15 6.09
C ILE A 50 3.47 7.06 7.15
N GLN A 51 3.63 7.42 8.43
CA GLN A 51 3.63 6.42 9.50
C GLN A 51 2.28 5.69 9.59
N GLY A 52 1.18 6.44 9.57
CA GLY A 52 -0.17 5.90 9.54
C GLY A 52 -0.41 5.03 8.30
N LEU A 53 0.05 5.48 7.13
CA LEU A 53 -0.01 4.72 5.89
C LEU A 53 0.75 3.39 5.98
N LYS A 54 1.99 3.40 6.51
CA LYS A 54 2.80 2.18 6.68
C LYS A 54 2.10 1.14 7.56
N LYS A 55 1.44 1.56 8.65
CA LYS A 55 0.65 0.67 9.51
C LYS A 55 -0.51 0.02 8.75
N GLN A 56 -1.23 0.79 7.94
CA GLN A 56 -2.31 0.25 7.11
C GLN A 56 -1.77 -0.75 6.06
N ILE A 57 -0.66 -0.40 5.38
CA ILE A 57 0.02 -1.28 4.42
C ILE A 57 0.40 -2.63 5.06
N ILE A 58 0.98 -2.62 6.26
CA ILE A 58 1.34 -3.86 6.99
C ILE A 58 0.10 -4.70 7.28
N THR A 59 -1.00 -4.08 7.72
CA THR A 59 -2.27 -4.79 7.97
C THR A 59 -2.79 -5.46 6.71
N VAL A 60 -2.81 -4.76 5.57
CA VAL A 60 -3.26 -5.32 4.29
C VAL A 60 -2.30 -6.41 3.78
N GLN A 61 -0.98 -6.21 3.91
CA GLN A 61 0.01 -7.23 3.55
C GLN A 61 -0.21 -8.53 4.35
N ASN A 62 -0.44 -8.42 5.66
CA ASN A 62 -0.72 -9.57 6.51
C ASN A 62 -2.01 -10.29 6.10
N TYR A 63 -3.04 -9.55 5.70
CA TYR A 63 -4.26 -10.12 5.15
C TYR A 63 -4.01 -10.84 3.82
N PHE A 64 -3.32 -10.21 2.87
CA PHE A 64 -2.96 -10.83 1.60
C PHE A 64 -2.14 -12.11 1.78
N ASN A 65 -1.30 -12.19 2.82
CA ASN A 65 -0.53 -13.39 3.14
C ASN A 65 -1.40 -14.53 3.72
N LYS A 66 -2.56 -14.24 4.32
CA LYS A 66 -3.45 -15.23 4.94
C LYS A 66 -4.48 -15.83 3.97
N ILE A 67 -4.93 -15.05 3.00
CA ILE A 67 -5.93 -15.50 2.01
C ILE A 67 -5.29 -16.36 0.92
N ILE A 68 -6.08 -17.24 0.31
CA ILE A 68 -5.64 -18.12 -0.79
C ILE A 68 -6.04 -17.60 -2.17
N ASP A 69 -7.05 -16.71 -2.23
CA ASP A 69 -7.57 -16.11 -3.46
C ASP A 69 -7.92 -14.63 -3.23
N THR A 70 -8.50 -14.00 -4.26
CA THR A 70 -8.91 -12.59 -4.25
C THR A 70 -10.44 -12.43 -4.17
N SER A 71 -11.15 -13.48 -3.73
CA SER A 71 -12.61 -13.56 -3.85
C SER A 71 -13.34 -12.56 -2.96
N ASN A 72 -12.74 -12.22 -1.82
CA ASN A 72 -13.31 -11.30 -0.85
C ASN A 72 -12.28 -10.24 -0.47
N ILE A 73 -12.74 -9.02 -0.24
CA ILE A 73 -12.00 -7.98 0.48
C ILE A 73 -13.00 -7.22 1.34
N THR A 74 -12.68 -7.00 2.60
CA THR A 74 -13.49 -6.16 3.49
C THR A 74 -12.98 -4.71 3.43
N ASP A 75 -13.87 -3.75 3.64
CA ASP A 75 -13.53 -2.32 3.61
C ASP A 75 -12.41 -1.95 4.59
N SER A 76 -12.24 -2.72 5.67
CA SER A 76 -11.14 -2.58 6.63
C SER A 76 -9.74 -2.81 6.02
N TYR A 77 -9.65 -3.39 4.83
CA TYR A 77 -8.41 -3.60 4.07
C TYR A 77 -8.28 -2.66 2.87
N ILE A 78 -9.18 -1.69 2.72
CA ILE A 78 -9.02 -0.57 1.80
C ILE A 78 -8.24 0.52 2.53
N ILE A 79 -7.10 0.91 1.95
CA ILE A 79 -6.23 1.94 2.52
C ILE A 79 -6.84 3.33 2.27
N ILE A 80 -6.92 4.12 3.34
CA ILE A 80 -7.36 5.51 3.28
C ILE A 80 -6.14 6.40 3.50
N LEU A 81 -5.81 7.18 2.48
CA LEU A 81 -4.78 8.22 2.53
C LEU A 81 -5.34 9.46 3.20
N LYS A 82 -4.86 9.74 4.41
CA LYS A 82 -5.18 10.99 5.11
C LYS A 82 -4.19 12.07 4.71
N VAL A 83 -4.68 13.10 4.05
CA VAL A 83 -3.93 14.34 3.78
C VAL A 83 -4.35 15.36 4.83
N LYS A 84 -3.39 15.86 5.60
CA LYS A 84 -3.60 17.03 6.45
C LYS A 84 -3.40 18.25 5.56
N HIS A 85 -4.46 19.04 5.39
CA HIS A 85 -4.33 20.39 4.84
C HIS A 85 -3.82 21.29 5.96
N GLU A 86 -2.74 22.03 5.69
CA GLU A 86 -2.32 23.18 6.51
C GLU A 86 -3.34 24.32 6.38
#